data_AF-A0A1I5WGH8-F1
#
_entry.id   AF-A0A1I5WGH8-F1
#
_cell.length_a   1.000
_cell.length_b   1.000
_cell.length_c   1.000
_cell.angle_alpha   90.00
_cell.angle_beta   90.00
_cell.angle_gamma   90.00
#
_symmetry.space_group_name_H-M   'P 1'
#
loop_
_entity.id
_entity.type
_entity.pdbx_description
1 polymer ?
#
loop_
_entity_poly.entity_id
_entity_poly.type
_entity_poly.pdbx_seq_one_letter_code
_entity_poly.pdbx_strand_id
1 'polypeptide(L)'
;MLIVAPENLNTEFYEQAAKGDLQIIRFNDTYFNDLAGYNRLMLSTRFYERFIEYKYMLLYQLDAWIFRDELEYWCNKNYDYIGSPWVGHSWAGFAAAHYSFVRTLLYKIGYRNFNLVGNGGFSLRKVKSVLINLHFFKKKAENFNRNEDAFFSFYINSYNPFFKIPSLKTALDFGFDINPEQSFRLNNNRLPMGCHAWEKNYSFWNQFIPTA
;
A
#
# COMPACT_ATOMS: atom_id res chain seq x y z
N MET A 1 15.84 -4.11 12.35
CA MET A 1 15.02 -3.10 11.66
C MET A 1 15.58 -2.86 10.26
N LEU A 2 14.72 -2.58 9.27
CA LEU A 2 15.14 -2.30 7.89
C LEU A 2 14.71 -0.89 7.51
N ILE A 3 15.63 -0.10 6.95
CA ILE A 3 15.30 1.18 6.32
C ILE A 3 15.65 1.12 4.84
N VAL A 4 14.71 1.56 4.02
CA VAL A 4 14.93 1.82 2.60
C VAL A 4 15.24 3.29 2.43
N ALA A 5 16.39 3.63 1.84
CA ALA A 5 16.87 5.00 1.75
C ALA A 5 17.46 5.32 0.36
N PRO A 6 17.53 6.62 0.00
CA PRO A 6 18.36 7.09 -1.11
C PRO A 6 19.84 6.71 -0.91
N GLU A 7 20.59 6.64 -2.01
CA GLU A 7 22.04 6.38 -1.99
C GLU A 7 22.76 7.45 -1.18
N ASN A 8 22.42 8.73 -1.39
CA ASN A 8 23.13 9.86 -0.79
C ASN A 8 22.55 10.36 0.55
N LEU A 9 21.56 9.68 1.14
CA LEU A 9 21.03 10.07 2.45
C LEU A 9 22.01 9.70 3.56
N ASN A 10 22.42 10.67 4.39
CA ASN A 10 23.17 10.41 5.62
C ASN A 10 22.25 9.71 6.63
N THR A 11 22.62 8.49 7.02
CA THR A 11 21.87 7.63 7.94
C THR A 11 22.52 7.45 9.31
N GLU A 12 23.63 8.14 9.59
CA GLU A 12 24.45 7.96 10.79
C GLU A 12 23.63 8.10 12.08
N PHE A 13 22.76 9.12 12.16
CA PHE A 13 21.88 9.32 13.30
C PHE A 13 20.98 8.10 13.58
N TYR A 14 20.38 7.52 12.53
CA TYR A 14 19.48 6.37 12.67
C TYR A 14 20.23 5.11 13.08
N GLU A 15 21.44 4.92 12.55
CA GLU A 15 22.31 3.79 12.88
C GLU A 15 22.75 3.84 14.36
N GLN A 16 23.14 5.03 14.84
CA GLN A 16 23.45 5.26 16.24
C GLN A 16 22.23 5.03 17.14
N ALA A 17 21.07 5.58 16.77
CA ALA A 17 19.83 5.44 17.54
C ALA A 17 19.36 3.98 17.64
N ALA A 18 19.56 3.18 16.59
CA ALA A 18 19.15 1.78 16.55
C ALA A 18 20.11 0.80 17.24
N LYS A 19 21.21 1.29 17.84
CA LYS A 19 22.20 0.49 18.59
C LYS A 19 22.75 -0.74 17.83
N GLY A 20 22.83 -0.66 16.50
CA GLY A 20 23.45 -1.69 15.65
C GLY A 20 22.50 -2.70 14.99
N ASP A 21 21.21 -2.77 15.37
CA ASP A 21 20.24 -3.71 14.78
C ASP A 21 19.51 -3.17 13.54
N LEU A 22 20.15 -2.24 12.81
CA LEU A 22 19.58 -1.55 11.66
C LEU A 22 20.32 -1.90 10.36
N GLN A 23 19.58 -2.42 9.40
CA GLN A 23 20.06 -2.62 8.04
C GLN A 23 19.51 -1.52 7.11
N ILE A 24 20.42 -0.84 6.41
CA ILE A 24 20.07 0.15 5.38
C ILE A 24 20.14 -0.50 4.00
N ILE A 25 19.03 -0.45 3.26
CA ILE A 25 18.97 -0.89 1.86
C ILE A 25 18.83 0.34 0.98
N ARG A 26 19.87 0.62 0.19
CA ARG A 26 19.95 1.79 -0.67
C ARG A 26 19.43 1.53 -2.08
N PHE A 27 18.78 2.55 -2.64
CA PHE A 27 18.37 2.64 -4.04
C PHE A 27 18.68 4.03 -4.58
N ASN A 28 18.80 4.14 -5.90
CA ASN A 28 19.12 5.40 -6.56
C ASN A 28 18.18 6.55 -6.16
N ASP A 29 18.76 7.72 -5.91
CA ASP A 29 18.04 8.91 -5.41
C ASP A 29 16.85 9.32 -6.29
N THR A 30 16.90 9.06 -7.59
CA THR A 30 15.82 9.40 -8.53
C THR A 30 14.48 8.70 -8.20
N TYR A 31 14.50 7.63 -7.43
CA TYR A 31 13.29 6.98 -6.91
C TYR A 31 12.62 7.75 -5.77
N PHE A 32 13.31 8.68 -5.13
CA PHE A 32 12.84 9.41 -3.95
C PHE A 32 12.56 10.90 -4.25
N ASN A 33 12.85 11.37 -5.46
CA ASN A 33 12.67 12.78 -5.84
C ASN A 33 11.20 13.20 -5.99
N ASP A 34 10.33 12.29 -6.44
CA ASP A 34 8.93 12.58 -6.71
C ASP A 34 8.05 11.31 -6.69
N LEU A 35 6.74 11.52 -6.83
CA LEU A 35 5.74 10.45 -6.90
C LEU A 35 6.00 9.48 -8.07
N ALA A 36 6.51 9.97 -9.20
CA ALA A 36 6.76 9.11 -10.36
C ALA A 36 7.97 8.19 -10.10
N GLY A 37 9.02 8.69 -9.46
CA GLY A 37 10.16 7.92 -8.96
C GLY A 37 9.72 6.85 -7.99
N TYR A 38 8.91 7.22 -7.00
CA TYR A 38 8.39 6.28 -6.03
C TYR A 38 7.58 5.16 -6.71
N ASN A 39 6.68 5.52 -7.63
CA ASN A 39 5.92 4.54 -8.42
C ASN A 39 6.84 3.60 -9.22
N ARG A 40 7.89 4.13 -9.87
CA ARG A 40 8.88 3.29 -10.58
C ARG A 40 9.58 2.32 -9.65
N LEU A 41 9.92 2.72 -8.42
CA LEU A 41 10.55 1.84 -7.44
C LEU A 41 9.60 0.72 -7.01
N MET A 42 8.37 1.08 -6.68
CA MET A 42 7.37 0.13 -6.20
C MET A 42 6.87 -0.86 -7.25
N LEU A 43 7.05 -0.54 -8.53
CA LEU A 43 6.74 -1.40 -9.68
C LEU A 43 7.98 -2.10 -10.26
N SER A 44 9.15 -1.98 -9.61
CA SER A 44 10.40 -2.61 -10.05
C SER A 44 10.56 -4.01 -9.48
N THR A 45 10.88 -5.01 -10.31
CA THR A 45 11.24 -6.35 -9.82
C THR A 45 12.48 -6.30 -8.92
N ARG A 46 13.45 -5.44 -9.27
CA ARG A 46 14.70 -5.24 -8.52
C ARG A 46 14.44 -4.81 -7.08
N PHE A 47 13.36 -4.08 -6.81
CA PHE A 47 13.00 -3.71 -5.44
C PHE A 47 12.68 -4.97 -4.61
N TYR A 48 11.72 -5.78 -5.07
CA TYR A 48 11.26 -6.97 -4.33
C TYR A 48 12.29 -8.10 -4.29
N GLU A 49 13.17 -8.19 -5.29
CA GLU A 49 14.32 -9.12 -5.28
C GLU A 49 15.22 -8.90 -4.05
N ARG A 50 15.37 -7.66 -3.57
CA ARG A 50 16.16 -7.35 -2.35
C ARG A 50 15.54 -7.90 -1.07
N PHE A 51 14.26 -8.27 -1.10
CA PHE A 51 13.49 -8.72 0.06
C PHE A 51 12.97 -10.14 -0.11
N ILE A 52 13.50 -10.91 -1.06
CA ILE A 52 12.94 -12.21 -1.47
C ILE A 52 12.89 -13.27 -0.34
N GLU A 53 13.77 -13.12 0.65
CA GLU A 53 13.82 -13.96 1.85
C GLU A 53 12.63 -13.73 2.79
N TYR A 54 11.99 -12.56 2.72
CA TYR A 54 10.81 -12.23 3.51
C TYR A 54 9.53 -12.70 2.82
N LYS A 55 8.64 -13.37 3.55
CA LYS A 55 7.31 -13.74 3.04
C LYS A 55 6.46 -12.50 2.76
N TYR A 56 6.54 -11.52 3.67
CA TYR A 56 5.77 -10.29 3.67
C TYR A 56 6.67 -9.09 3.92
N MET A 57 6.29 -7.95 3.36
CA MET A 57 6.85 -6.65 3.71
C MET A 57 5.71 -5.68 4.00
N LEU A 58 5.78 -5.01 5.15
CA LEU A 58 4.96 -3.84 5.44
C LEU A 58 5.74 -2.63 4.97
N LEU A 59 5.23 -1.93 3.96
CA LEU A 59 5.71 -0.58 3.66
C LEU A 59 5.14 0.36 4.72
N TYR A 60 6.03 1.13 5.31
CA TYR A 60 5.76 2.08 6.38
C TYR A 60 6.55 3.37 6.09
N GLN A 61 5.88 4.38 5.55
CA GLN A 61 6.46 5.69 5.31
C GLN A 61 6.46 6.55 6.58
N LEU A 62 7.25 7.62 6.60
CA LEU A 62 7.47 8.44 7.81
C LEU A 62 6.21 9.18 8.27
N ASP A 63 5.23 9.36 7.38
CA ASP A 63 3.91 9.92 7.63
C ASP A 63 2.84 8.84 7.86
N ALA A 64 3.26 7.62 8.21
CA ALA A 64 2.38 6.55 8.69
C ALA A 64 2.35 6.48 10.22
N TRP A 65 1.31 5.85 10.76
CA TRP A 65 1.15 5.61 12.20
C TRP A 65 0.53 4.24 12.46
N ILE A 66 0.99 3.54 13.49
CA ILE A 66 0.41 2.27 13.97
C ILE A 66 -0.32 2.52 15.29
N PHE A 67 -1.62 2.20 15.33
CA PHE A 67 -2.44 2.29 16.54
C PHE A 67 -2.49 0.97 17.31
N ARG A 68 -2.34 -0.17 16.62
CA ARG A 68 -2.32 -1.51 17.21
C ARG A 68 -1.34 -2.40 16.50
N ASP A 69 -0.58 -3.18 17.27
CA ASP A 69 0.26 -4.23 16.69
C ASP A 69 -0.58 -5.46 16.32
N GLU A 70 -0.97 -5.51 15.04
CA GLU A 70 -1.73 -6.64 14.45
C GLU A 70 -0.97 -7.23 13.24
N LEU A 71 0.34 -6.97 13.10
CA LEU A 71 1.09 -7.35 11.89
C LEU A 71 1.07 -8.86 11.64
N GLU A 72 1.24 -9.67 12.69
CA GLU A 72 1.17 -11.14 12.58
C GLU A 72 -0.21 -11.61 12.12
N TYR A 73 -1.28 -11.02 12.67
CA TYR A 73 -2.65 -11.31 12.25
C TYR A 73 -2.84 -11.06 10.75
N TRP A 74 -2.34 -9.94 10.23
CA TRP A 74 -2.45 -9.61 8.81
C TRP A 74 -1.62 -10.51 7.91
N CYS A 75 -0.41 -10.90 8.33
CA CYS A 75 0.40 -11.92 7.64
C CYS A 75 -0.35 -13.27 7.56
N ASN A 76 -1.07 -13.65 8.62
CA ASN A 76 -1.83 -14.90 8.70
C ASN A 76 -3.11 -14.91 7.84
N LYS A 77 -3.64 -13.75 7.44
CA LYS A 77 -4.75 -13.65 6.47
C LYS A 77 -4.37 -14.07 5.05
N ASN A 78 -3.08 -14.20 4.76
CA ASN A 78 -2.56 -14.72 3.51
C ASN A 78 -2.93 -13.89 2.25
N TYR A 79 -3.23 -12.59 2.38
CA TYR A 79 -3.43 -11.69 1.24
C TYR A 79 -2.12 -11.48 0.47
N ASP A 80 -2.23 -11.17 -0.82
CA ASP A 80 -1.10 -10.81 -1.66
C ASP A 80 -0.78 -9.32 -1.58
N TYR A 81 -1.81 -8.50 -1.40
CA TYR A 81 -1.72 -7.06 -1.21
C TYR A 81 -2.88 -6.56 -0.33
N ILE A 82 -2.57 -5.69 0.62
CA ILE A 82 -3.55 -4.94 1.41
C ILE A 82 -3.02 -3.54 1.70
N GLY A 83 -3.91 -2.56 1.55
CA GLY A 83 -3.75 -1.18 1.99
C GLY A 83 -5.08 -0.66 2.54
N SER A 84 -5.16 0.63 2.84
CA SER A 84 -6.40 1.27 3.29
C SER A 84 -7.50 1.23 2.21
N PRO A 85 -8.78 1.09 2.57
CA PRO A 85 -9.88 1.14 1.60
C PRO A 85 -10.11 2.56 1.09
N TRP A 86 -10.40 2.71 -0.22
CA TRP A 86 -10.80 4.00 -0.81
C TRP A 86 -12.29 4.31 -0.54
N VAL A 87 -12.62 4.54 0.72
CA VAL A 87 -13.97 4.87 1.20
C VAL A 87 -14.45 6.20 0.61
N GLY A 88 -15.73 6.28 0.22
CA GLY A 88 -16.38 7.53 -0.23
C GLY A 88 -16.05 7.96 -1.67
N HIS A 89 -15.17 7.23 -2.35
CA HIS A 89 -14.76 7.53 -3.71
C HIS A 89 -15.59 6.77 -4.74
N SER A 90 -16.75 7.33 -5.11
CA SER A 90 -17.58 6.85 -6.23
C SER A 90 -16.79 6.71 -7.54
N TRP A 91 -15.79 7.57 -7.75
CA TRP A 91 -14.88 7.52 -8.90
C TRP A 91 -13.95 6.30 -8.89
N ALA A 92 -13.69 5.65 -7.76
CA ALA A 92 -12.80 4.50 -7.72
C ALA A 92 -13.41 3.30 -8.49
N GLY A 93 -14.73 3.10 -8.39
CA GLY A 93 -15.46 2.13 -9.22
C GLY A 93 -15.57 2.54 -10.70
N PHE A 94 -15.66 3.84 -10.98
CA PHE A 94 -15.62 4.36 -12.36
C PHE A 94 -14.23 4.21 -12.98
N ALA A 95 -13.18 4.57 -12.26
CA ALA A 95 -11.79 4.39 -12.66
C ALA A 95 -11.47 2.91 -12.83
N ALA A 96 -11.92 2.03 -11.90
CA ALA A 96 -11.87 0.57 -12.03
C ALA A 96 -12.36 0.08 -13.40
N ALA A 97 -13.50 0.62 -13.84
CA ALA A 97 -14.14 0.26 -15.10
C ALA A 97 -13.33 0.73 -16.32
N HIS A 98 -12.37 1.65 -16.19
CA HIS A 98 -11.50 2.11 -17.29
C HIS A 98 -10.13 1.40 -17.30
N TYR A 99 -9.82 0.57 -16.30
CA TYR A 99 -8.54 -0.15 -16.20
C TYR A 99 -8.53 -1.54 -16.84
N SER A 100 -9.71 -2.14 -17.02
CA SER A 100 -9.87 -3.47 -17.62
C SER A 100 -11.19 -3.55 -18.36
N PHE A 101 -11.14 -4.05 -19.60
CA PHE A 101 -12.33 -4.33 -20.40
C PHE A 101 -13.33 -5.23 -19.65
N VAL A 102 -12.83 -6.20 -18.90
CA VAL A 102 -13.66 -7.10 -18.07
C VAL A 102 -14.39 -6.31 -16.99
N ARG A 103 -13.69 -5.41 -16.28
CA ARG A 103 -14.33 -4.55 -15.28
C ARG A 103 -15.27 -3.52 -15.90
N THR A 104 -14.97 -3.02 -17.09
CA THR A 104 -15.90 -2.18 -17.87
C THR A 104 -17.21 -2.93 -18.13
N LEU A 105 -17.12 -4.18 -18.56
CA LEU A 105 -18.28 -5.02 -18.84
C LEU A 105 -19.08 -5.30 -17.55
N LEU A 106 -18.40 -5.71 -16.48
CA LEU A 106 -19.01 -5.93 -15.16
C LEU A 106 -19.75 -4.69 -14.65
N TYR A 107 -19.14 -3.52 -14.76
CA TYR A 107 -19.76 -2.26 -14.37
C TYR A 107 -21.01 -1.94 -15.22
N LYS A 108 -20.93 -2.15 -16.54
CA LYS A 108 -22.07 -1.96 -17.47
C LYS A 108 -23.26 -2.86 -17.15
N ILE A 109 -23.01 -4.09 -16.66
CA ILE A 109 -24.07 -5.02 -16.23
C ILE A 109 -24.50 -4.83 -14.77
N GLY A 110 -24.08 -3.74 -14.12
CA GLY A 110 -24.55 -3.37 -12.78
C GLY A 110 -23.68 -3.88 -11.63
N TYR A 111 -22.55 -4.55 -11.88
CA TYR A 111 -21.62 -4.95 -10.81
C TYR A 111 -20.86 -3.74 -10.27
N ARG A 112 -21.05 -3.44 -8.97
CA ARG A 112 -20.43 -2.27 -8.31
C ARG A 112 -19.41 -2.61 -7.23
N ASN A 113 -19.32 -3.88 -6.81
CA ASN A 113 -18.49 -4.32 -5.69
C ASN A 113 -17.05 -4.59 -6.13
N PHE A 114 -16.32 -3.53 -6.44
CA PHE A 114 -14.88 -3.64 -6.60
C PHE A 114 -14.21 -3.52 -5.23
N ASN A 115 -13.38 -4.50 -4.86
CA ASN A 115 -12.53 -4.40 -3.67
C ASN A 115 -11.40 -3.43 -3.98
N LEU A 116 -11.53 -2.21 -3.48
CA LEU A 116 -10.66 -1.09 -3.84
C LEU A 116 -9.89 -0.60 -2.62
N VAL A 117 -8.69 -1.16 -2.48
CA VAL A 117 -7.77 -0.82 -1.41
C VAL A 117 -6.50 -0.25 -2.01
N GLY A 118 -5.79 0.58 -1.29
CA GLY A 118 -4.54 1.11 -1.77
C GLY A 118 -4.08 2.25 -0.90
N ASN A 119 -2.82 2.18 -0.52
CA ASN A 119 -2.13 3.24 0.17
C ASN A 119 -0.64 2.91 0.06
N GLY A 120 0.07 3.60 -0.82
CA GLY A 120 1.47 3.29 -1.10
C GLY A 120 2.34 3.24 0.15
N GLY A 121 2.13 4.20 1.05
CA GLY A 121 2.94 4.40 2.24
C GLY A 121 2.61 3.56 3.47
N PHE A 122 1.44 2.94 3.51
CA PHE A 122 1.08 1.94 4.52
C PHE A 122 0.35 0.76 3.86
N SER A 123 1.12 -0.24 3.44
CA SER A 123 0.59 -1.44 2.77
C SER A 123 1.40 -2.69 3.09
N LEU A 124 0.72 -3.82 3.26
CA LEU A 124 1.35 -5.13 3.44
C LEU A 124 1.32 -5.89 2.10
N ARG A 125 2.49 -6.35 1.67
CA ARG A 125 2.71 -6.97 0.35
C ARG A 125 3.36 -8.33 0.52
N LYS A 126 2.81 -9.37 -0.12
CA LYS A 126 3.43 -10.70 -0.15
C LYS A 126 4.52 -10.70 -1.22
N VAL A 127 5.78 -10.69 -0.80
CA VAL A 127 6.94 -10.37 -1.66
C VAL A 127 6.99 -11.24 -2.90
N LYS A 128 6.96 -12.57 -2.74
CA LYS A 128 7.03 -13.52 -3.87
C LYS A 128 5.85 -13.37 -4.84
N SER A 129 4.65 -13.15 -4.31
CA SER A 129 3.44 -12.98 -5.14
C SER A 129 3.51 -11.70 -5.97
N VAL A 130 3.92 -10.59 -5.35
CA VAL A 130 4.13 -9.32 -6.05
C VAL A 130 5.23 -9.46 -7.10
N LEU A 131 6.39 -10.06 -6.76
CA LEU A 131 7.49 -10.25 -7.71
C LEU A 131 7.09 -11.07 -8.93
N ILE A 132 6.33 -12.17 -8.75
CA ILE A 132 5.82 -12.99 -9.85
C ILE A 132 4.90 -12.18 -10.76
N ASN A 133 3.98 -11.39 -10.18
CA ASN A 133 3.08 -10.55 -10.97
C ASN A 133 3.82 -9.43 -11.70
N LEU A 134 4.85 -8.83 -11.10
CA LEU A 134 5.69 -7.83 -11.79
C LEU A 134 6.49 -8.43 -12.94
N HIS A 135 6.98 -9.67 -12.81
CA HIS A 135 7.59 -10.39 -13.94
C HIS A 135 6.58 -10.67 -15.05
N PHE A 136 5.40 -11.19 -14.69
CA PHE A 136 4.36 -11.56 -15.65
C PHE A 136 3.80 -10.32 -16.40
N PHE A 137 3.59 -9.22 -15.69
CA PHE A 137 3.05 -7.97 -16.22
C PHE A 137 4.14 -6.90 -16.46
N LYS A 138 5.40 -7.29 -16.68
CA LYS A 138 6.57 -6.38 -16.75
C LYS A 138 6.35 -5.19 -17.67
N LYS A 139 5.95 -5.43 -18.92
CA LYS A 139 5.69 -4.37 -19.90
C LYS A 139 4.61 -3.39 -19.42
N LYS A 140 3.59 -3.86 -18.71
CA LYS A 140 2.57 -2.97 -18.15
C LYS A 140 3.11 -2.19 -16.96
N ALA A 141 3.84 -2.85 -16.05
CA ALA A 141 4.43 -2.22 -14.88
C ALA A 141 5.37 -1.07 -15.28
N GLU A 142 6.23 -1.29 -16.28
CA GLU A 142 7.17 -0.28 -16.81
C GLU A 142 6.48 0.93 -17.45
N ASN A 143 5.28 0.74 -18.01
CA ASN A 143 4.51 1.79 -18.69
C ASN A 143 3.27 2.23 -17.90
N PHE A 144 3.21 1.92 -16.61
CA PHE A 144 2.06 2.26 -15.78
C PHE A 144 2.11 3.75 -15.42
N ASN A 145 1.14 4.52 -15.90
CA ASN A 145 1.11 5.99 -15.78
C ASN A 145 0.18 6.48 -14.65
N ARG A 146 0.01 5.66 -13.62
CA ARG A 146 -0.81 5.93 -12.42
C ARG A 146 -0.04 5.43 -11.19
N ASN A 147 -0.61 5.66 -10.01
CA ASN A 147 -0.02 5.20 -8.75
C ASN A 147 0.12 3.68 -8.71
N GLU A 148 1.15 3.18 -8.04
CA GLU A 148 1.45 1.75 -7.93
C GLU A 148 0.33 0.96 -7.25
N ASP A 149 -0.36 1.57 -6.30
CA ASP A 149 -1.47 0.94 -5.59
C ASP A 149 -2.64 0.61 -6.54
N ALA A 150 -2.86 1.45 -7.55
CA ALA A 150 -3.79 1.18 -8.64
C ALA A 150 -3.34 0.01 -9.53
N PHE A 151 -2.02 -0.20 -9.70
CA PHE A 151 -1.51 -1.36 -10.41
C PHE A 151 -1.85 -2.66 -9.67
N PHE A 152 -1.61 -2.72 -8.35
CA PHE A 152 -1.89 -3.91 -7.54
C PHE A 152 -3.41 -4.17 -7.39
N SER A 153 -4.18 -3.15 -7.06
CA SER A 153 -5.60 -3.31 -6.71
C SER A 153 -6.54 -3.32 -7.90
N PHE A 154 -6.21 -2.62 -9.00
CA PHE A 154 -7.02 -2.67 -10.21
C PHE A 154 -6.41 -3.58 -11.26
N TYR A 155 -5.19 -3.28 -11.71
CA TYR A 155 -4.67 -3.94 -12.90
C TYR A 155 -4.43 -5.43 -12.64
N ILE A 156 -3.57 -5.79 -11.68
CA ILE A 156 -3.30 -7.20 -11.39
C ILE A 156 -4.59 -7.94 -11.01
N ASN A 157 -5.40 -7.40 -10.10
CA ASN A 157 -6.64 -8.06 -9.69
C ASN A 157 -7.66 -8.25 -10.84
N SER A 158 -7.57 -7.46 -11.92
CA SER A 158 -8.42 -7.64 -13.10
C SER A 158 -7.96 -8.75 -14.05
N TYR A 159 -6.67 -9.11 -14.03
CA TYR A 159 -6.08 -10.07 -14.98
C TYR A 159 -5.54 -11.34 -14.30
N ASN A 160 -5.31 -11.31 -12.99
CA ASN A 160 -4.91 -12.45 -12.18
C ASN A 160 -5.97 -12.71 -11.09
N PRO A 161 -6.90 -13.65 -11.31
CA PRO A 161 -7.96 -13.97 -10.34
C PRO A 161 -7.41 -14.63 -9.05
N PHE A 162 -6.16 -15.09 -9.06
CA PHE A 162 -5.51 -15.67 -7.90
C PHE A 162 -4.80 -14.64 -7.02
N PHE A 163 -4.72 -13.36 -7.44
CA PHE A 163 -4.15 -12.28 -6.65
C PHE A 163 -5.17 -11.78 -5.61
N LYS A 164 -4.97 -12.20 -4.36
CA LYS A 164 -5.89 -12.02 -3.24
C LYS A 164 -5.73 -10.64 -2.61
N ILE A 165 -6.79 -9.86 -2.68
CA ILE A 165 -6.97 -8.60 -1.96
C ILE A 165 -8.20 -8.72 -1.03
N PRO A 166 -8.22 -8.06 0.14
CA PRO A 166 -9.34 -8.11 1.07
C PRO A 166 -10.58 -7.40 0.54
N SER A 167 -11.73 -7.64 1.18
CA SER A 167 -12.90 -6.79 1.01
C SER A 167 -12.68 -5.41 1.64
N LEU A 168 -13.42 -4.39 1.18
CA LEU A 168 -13.38 -3.05 1.79
C LEU A 168 -13.63 -3.11 3.30
N LYS A 169 -14.63 -3.89 3.73
CA LYS A 169 -14.96 -4.09 5.15
C LYS A 169 -13.78 -4.66 5.94
N THR A 170 -13.07 -5.64 5.37
CA THR A 170 -11.89 -6.22 6.04
C THR A 170 -10.74 -5.22 6.06
N ALA A 171 -10.53 -4.46 4.99
CA ALA A 171 -9.45 -3.49 4.89
C ALA A 171 -9.59 -2.31 5.86
N LEU A 172 -10.82 -1.99 6.31
CA LEU A 172 -11.04 -0.99 7.36
C LEU A 172 -10.34 -1.35 8.67
N ASP A 173 -10.20 -2.64 8.98
CA ASP A 173 -9.45 -3.07 10.16
C ASP A 173 -7.94 -2.87 9.98
N PHE A 174 -7.44 -2.88 8.74
CA PHE A 174 -6.02 -2.73 8.43
C PHE A 174 -5.58 -1.26 8.44
N GLY A 175 -6.26 -0.42 7.68
CA GLY A 175 -5.77 0.93 7.41
C GLY A 175 -6.87 1.94 7.13
N PHE A 176 -6.67 3.18 7.57
CA PHE A 176 -7.43 4.34 7.09
C PHE A 176 -6.54 5.24 6.22
N ASP A 177 -7.17 6.02 5.34
CA ASP A 177 -6.49 6.99 4.46
C ASP A 177 -7.38 8.21 4.21
N ILE A 178 -8.02 8.31 3.05
CA ILE A 178 -8.56 9.58 2.52
C ILE A 178 -9.71 10.14 3.36
N ASN A 179 -10.63 9.28 3.82
CA ASN A 179 -11.81 9.67 4.60
C ASN A 179 -11.81 8.96 5.96
N PRO A 180 -10.94 9.36 6.92
CA PRO A 180 -10.72 8.58 8.12
C PRO A 180 -11.90 8.67 9.10
N GLU A 181 -12.64 9.77 9.14
CA GLU A 181 -13.88 9.88 9.93
C GLU A 181 -14.98 8.93 9.44
N GLN A 182 -15.17 8.85 8.11
CA GLN A 182 -16.11 7.90 7.53
C GLN A 182 -15.64 6.47 7.74
N SER A 183 -14.34 6.21 7.57
CA SER A 183 -13.74 4.89 7.78
C SER A 183 -13.91 4.44 9.23
N PHE A 184 -13.72 5.34 10.19
CA PHE A 184 -13.92 5.09 11.61
C PHE A 184 -15.37 4.72 11.94
N ARG A 185 -16.35 5.47 11.42
CA ARG A 185 -17.77 5.14 11.56
C ARG A 185 -18.12 3.78 10.96
N LEU A 186 -17.63 3.50 9.74
CA LEU A 186 -17.83 2.21 9.07
C LEU A 186 -17.11 1.06 9.79
N ASN A 187 -16.07 1.36 10.56
CA ASN A 187 -15.33 0.40 11.36
C ASN A 187 -15.84 0.30 12.80
N ASN A 188 -17.13 0.61 13.04
CA ASN A 188 -17.77 0.56 14.35
C ASN A 188 -17.07 1.42 15.42
N ASN A 189 -16.57 2.59 15.02
CA ASN A 189 -15.79 3.50 15.86
C ASN A 189 -14.55 2.83 16.48
N ARG A 190 -13.92 1.92 15.73
CA ARG A 190 -12.65 1.28 16.09
C ARG A 190 -11.55 1.77 15.16
N LEU A 191 -10.40 2.13 15.73
CA LEU A 191 -9.21 2.48 14.94
C LEU A 191 -8.76 1.28 14.08
N PRO A 192 -8.01 1.50 12.99
CA PRO A 192 -7.38 0.42 12.23
C PRO A 192 -6.09 -0.05 12.91
N MET A 193 -5.36 -1.00 12.31
CA MET A 193 -3.96 -1.27 12.69
C MET A 193 -3.12 -0.02 12.49
N GLY A 194 -3.28 0.70 11.38
CA GLY A 194 -2.54 1.94 11.12
C GLY A 194 -3.18 2.89 10.12
N CYS A 195 -2.48 3.97 9.80
CA CYS A 195 -2.87 4.92 8.76
C CYS A 195 -1.63 5.49 8.06
N HIS A 196 -1.85 6.25 6.99
CA HIS A 196 -0.81 6.98 6.29
C HIS A 196 -1.29 8.37 5.87
N ALA A 197 -0.33 9.27 5.66
CA ALA A 197 -0.55 10.68 5.39
C ALA A 197 -1.50 11.32 6.42
N TRP A 198 -1.33 10.97 7.70
CA TRP A 198 -2.24 11.39 8.77
C TRP A 198 -2.35 12.93 8.86
N GLU A 199 -1.29 13.66 8.51
CA GLU A 199 -1.28 15.12 8.47
C GLU A 199 -2.36 15.71 7.56
N LYS A 200 -2.76 15.01 6.48
CA LYS A 200 -3.81 15.48 5.55
C LYS A 200 -5.19 15.59 6.20
N ASN A 201 -5.42 14.85 7.27
CA ASN A 201 -6.68 14.82 8.02
C ASN A 201 -6.42 15.12 9.51
N TYR A 202 -5.52 16.07 9.80
CA TYR A 202 -5.08 16.40 11.15
C TYR A 202 -6.23 16.61 12.14
N SER A 203 -7.32 17.27 11.73
CA SER A 203 -8.49 17.52 12.58
C SER A 203 -9.16 16.25 13.10
N PHE A 204 -9.07 15.13 12.36
CA PHE A 204 -9.53 13.83 12.82
C PHE A 204 -8.45 13.10 13.62
N TRP A 205 -7.18 13.18 13.20
CA TRP A 205 -6.12 12.36 13.77
C TRP A 205 -5.53 12.90 15.08
N ASN A 206 -5.60 14.21 15.34
CA ASN A 206 -5.03 14.85 16.52
C ASN A 206 -5.63 14.38 17.86
N GLN A 207 -6.80 13.72 17.84
CA GLN A 207 -7.42 13.11 19.01
C GLN A 207 -6.88 11.70 19.32
N PHE A 208 -6.15 11.08 18.38
CA PHE A 208 -5.66 9.70 18.47
C PHE A 208 -4.14 9.57 18.38
N ILE A 209 -3.48 10.50 17.69
CA ILE A 209 -2.03 10.55 17.54
C ILE A 209 -1.49 11.58 18.52
N PRO A 210 -0.58 11.21 19.45
CA PRO A 210 0.07 12.18 20.33
C PRO A 210 0.81 13.22 19.50
N THR A 211 0.50 14.49 19.72
CA THR A 211 1.33 15.59 19.22
C THR A 211 2.55 15.70 20.13
N ALA A 212 3.74 15.61 19.54
CA ALA A 212 5.01 15.86 20.24
C ALA A 212 5.10 17.32 20.72
#